data_AF-A0A0F8KF41-F1
#
_entry.id   AF-A0A0F8KF41-F1
#
_cell.length_a   1.000
_cell.length_b   1.000
_cell.length_c   1.000
_cell.angle_alpha   90.00
_cell.angle_beta   90.00
_cell.angle_gamma   90.00
#
_symmetry.space_group_name_H-M   'P 1'
#
loop_
_entity.id
_entity.type
_entity.pdbx_description
1 polymer ?
#
loop_
_entity_poly.entity_id
_entity_poly.type
_entity_poly.pdbx_seq_one_letter_code
_entity_poly.pdbx_strand_id
1 'polypeptide(L)'
;MNNFTYEKLHNNLQYLKLNTIEELLDNCLEIAARDSKTTMEVLDYLFEQEKKHREAAAIERRMKSAGFPVKKMLEEFDFEFQSSINKKVIEDLATLRFVHNA
;
A
#
# COMPACT_ATOMS: atom_id res chain seq x y z
N MET A 1 -24.34 18.71 7.76
CA MET A 1 -23.63 18.48 6.49
C MET A 1 -24.67 18.29 5.40
N ASN A 2 -24.56 18.97 4.26
CA ASN A 2 -25.50 18.79 3.16
C ASN A 2 -25.34 17.35 2.63
N ASN A 3 -26.32 16.46 2.90
CA ASN A 3 -26.32 15.06 2.45
C ASN A 3 -26.01 14.94 0.95
N PHE A 4 -26.50 15.90 0.15
CA PHE A 4 -26.22 15.96 -1.28
C PHE A 4 -24.73 16.12 -1.63
N THR A 5 -23.97 16.87 -0.82
CA THR A 5 -22.53 17.04 -1.02
C THR A 5 -21.76 15.77 -0.65
N TYR A 6 -22.22 15.07 0.40
CA TYR A 6 -21.62 13.82 0.85
C TYR A 6 -21.86 12.69 -0.18
N GLU A 7 -23.09 12.53 -0.66
CA GLU A 7 -23.41 11.56 -1.72
C GLU A 7 -22.66 11.86 -3.02
N LYS A 8 -22.55 13.14 -3.40
CA LYS A 8 -21.78 13.53 -4.60
C LYS A 8 -20.29 13.20 -4.46
N LEU A 9 -19.72 13.39 -3.26
CA LEU A 9 -18.34 13.03 -2.99
C LEU A 9 -18.13 11.52 -3.12
N HIS A 10 -19.00 10.71 -2.51
CA HIS A 10 -18.95 9.26 -2.60
C HIS A 10 -19.07 8.76 -4.05
N ASN A 11 -20.02 9.29 -4.82
CA ASN A 11 -20.16 8.98 -6.25
C ASN A 11 -18.90 9.34 -7.05
N ASN A 12 -18.27 10.48 -6.77
CA ASN A 12 -17.03 10.87 -7.44
C ASN A 12 -15.86 9.93 -7.08
N LEU A 13 -15.75 9.51 -5.81
CA LEU A 13 -14.73 8.57 -5.35
C LEU A 13 -14.90 7.21 -6.03
N GLN A 14 -16.13 6.70 -6.10
CA GLN A 14 -16.46 5.46 -6.81
C GLN A 14 -16.16 5.55 -8.30
N TYR A 15 -16.53 6.66 -8.96
CA TYR A 15 -16.22 6.88 -10.38
C TYR A 15 -14.71 6.85 -10.66
N LEU A 16 -13.91 7.48 -9.78
CA LEU A 16 -12.45 7.47 -9.86
C LEU A 16 -11.81 6.17 -9.37
N LYS A 17 -12.60 5.24 -8.83
CA LYS A 17 -12.17 3.97 -8.21
C LYS A 17 -11.21 4.18 -7.04
N LEU A 18 -11.49 5.20 -6.23
CA LEU A 18 -10.75 5.54 -5.01
C LEU A 18 -11.42 4.89 -3.79
N ASN A 19 -11.52 3.57 -3.84
CA ASN A 19 -12.33 2.79 -2.90
C ASN A 19 -11.75 2.84 -1.48
N THR A 20 -10.43 2.92 -1.34
CA THR A 20 -9.79 3.01 -0.02
C THR A 20 -10.07 4.36 0.63
N ILE A 21 -10.09 5.44 -0.15
CA ILE A 21 -10.50 6.77 0.35
C ILE A 21 -11.97 6.74 0.77
N GLU A 22 -12.84 6.16 -0.05
CA GLU A 22 -14.27 6.05 0.22
C GLU A 22 -14.55 5.35 1.56
N GLU A 23 -13.88 4.22 1.83
CA GLU A 23 -14.01 3.46 3.08
C GLU A 23 -13.38 4.20 4.28
N LEU A 24 -12.26 4.88 4.08
CA LEU A 24 -11.55 5.57 5.15
C LEU A 24 -12.07 6.98 5.42
N LEU A 25 -12.91 7.54 4.55
CA LEU A 25 -13.39 8.92 4.62
C LEU A 25 -14.09 9.19 5.95
N ASP A 26 -15.03 8.34 6.35
CA ASP A 26 -15.80 8.50 7.58
C ASP A 26 -14.91 8.43 8.82
N ASN A 27 -14.01 7.44 8.84
CA ASN A 27 -13.05 7.28 9.92
C ASN A 27 -12.09 8.49 10.03
N CYS A 28 -11.63 8.99 8.89
CA CYS A 28 -10.76 10.17 8.83
C CYS A 28 -11.48 11.46 9.25
N LEU A 29 -12.76 11.61 8.91
CA LEU A 29 -13.57 12.75 9.35
C LEU A 29 -13.80 12.73 10.87
N GLU A 30 -14.02 11.55 11.46
CA GLU A 30 -14.09 11.40 12.92
C GLU A 30 -12.76 11.74 13.61
N ILE A 31 -11.63 11.29 13.06
CA ILE A 31 -10.30 11.59 13.58
C ILE A 31 -9.99 13.09 13.44
N ALA A 32 -10.33 13.71 12.31
CA ALA A 32 -10.15 15.14 12.10
C ALA A 32 -10.94 15.98 13.12
N ALA A 33 -12.17 15.55 13.44
CA ALA A 33 -13.00 16.18 14.46
C ALA A 33 -12.43 16.00 15.88
N ARG A 34 -11.75 14.89 16.17
CA ARG A 34 -11.17 14.59 17.48
C ARG A 34 -9.80 15.22 17.72
N ASP A 35 -8.89 15.13 16.74
CA ASP A 35 -7.48 15.48 16.88
C ASP A 35 -7.14 16.91 16.41
N SER A 36 -8.13 17.71 15.98
CA SER A 36 -7.91 19.05 15.40
C SER A 36 -6.88 19.06 14.26
N LYS A 37 -6.76 17.95 13.53
CA LYS A 37 -5.85 17.84 12.39
C LYS A 37 -6.29 18.79 11.29
N THR A 38 -5.32 19.34 10.58
CA THR A 38 -5.62 20.24 9.46
C THR A 38 -6.26 19.42 8.34
N THR A 39 -7.26 19.98 7.66
CA THR A 39 -7.91 19.31 6.50
C THR A 39 -6.91 18.83 5.46
N MET A 40 -5.79 19.54 5.30
CA MET A 40 -4.69 19.18 4.41
C MET A 40 -3.97 17.89 4.84
N GLU A 41 -3.72 17.68 6.13
CA GLU A 41 -3.06 16.47 6.65
C GLU A 41 -3.95 15.23 6.49
N VAL A 42 -5.26 15.42 6.67
CA VAL A 42 -6.25 14.36 6.49
C VAL A 42 -6.32 13.95 5.03
N LEU A 43 -6.32 14.93 4.12
CA LEU A 43 -6.36 14.67 2.68
C LEU A 43 -5.09 13.94 2.22
N ASP A 44 -3.92 14.42 2.66
CA ASP A 44 -2.63 13.78 2.35
C ASP A 44 -2.59 12.33 2.85
N TYR A 45 -3.04 12.10 4.09
CA TYR A 45 -3.15 10.74 4.64
C TYR A 45 -4.06 9.83 3.80
N LEU A 46 -5.25 10.30 3.42
CA LEU A 46 -6.19 9.53 2.61
C LEU A 46 -5.58 9.13 1.25
N PHE A 47 -4.94 10.07 0.56
CA PHE A 47 -4.29 9.79 -0.72
C PHE A 47 -3.08 8.85 -0.57
N GLU A 48 -2.31 8.97 0.50
CA GLU A 48 -1.19 8.07 0.78
C GLU A 48 -1.67 6.63 1.04
N GLN A 49 -2.78 6.45 1.76
CA GLN A 49 -3.38 5.12 1.97
C GLN A 49 -3.89 4.50 0.66
N GLU A 50 -4.57 5.29 -0.16
CA GLU A 50 -5.05 4.83 -1.47
C GLU A 50 -3.89 4.43 -2.39
N LYS A 51 -2.81 5.23 -2.42
CA LYS A 51 -1.61 4.91 -3.19
C LYS A 51 -1.01 3.57 -2.75
N LYS A 52 -0.82 3.37 -1.44
CA LYS A 52 -0.29 2.12 -0.87
C LYS A 52 -1.17 0.93 -1.22
N HIS A 53 -2.49 1.08 -1.08
CA HIS A 53 -3.44 0.02 -1.42
C HIS A 53 -3.36 -0.34 -2.91
N ARG A 54 -3.30 0.67 -3.79
CA ARG A 54 -3.20 0.47 -5.24
C ARG A 54 -1.90 -0.21 -5.65
N GLU A 55 -0.78 0.17 -5.03
CA GLU A 55 0.51 -0.48 -5.24
C GLU A 55 0.48 -1.94 -4.80
N ALA A 56 -0.06 -2.22 -3.60
CA ALA A 56 -0.19 -3.58 -3.08
C ALA A 56 -1.09 -4.45 -3.98
N ALA A 57 -2.24 -3.94 -4.40
CA ALA A 57 -3.16 -4.64 -5.31
C ALA A 57 -2.53 -4.88 -6.69
N ALA A 58 -1.74 -3.93 -7.20
CA ALA A 58 -1.00 -4.10 -8.45
C ALA A 58 0.06 -5.20 -8.34
N ILE A 59 0.81 -5.25 -7.23
CA ILE A 59 1.78 -6.31 -6.94
C ILE A 59 1.07 -7.65 -6.88
N GLU A 60 -0.03 -7.76 -6.12
CA GLU A 60 -0.79 -9.00 -5.99
C GLU A 60 -1.32 -9.49 -7.35
N ARG A 61 -1.87 -8.58 -8.16
CA ARG A 61 -2.34 -8.91 -9.51
C ARG A 61 -1.21 -9.43 -10.39
N ARG A 62 -0.05 -8.77 -10.39
CA ARG A 62 1.14 -9.22 -11.15
C ARG A 62 1.60 -10.60 -10.68
N MET A 63 1.63 -10.84 -9.37
CA MET A 63 1.99 -12.14 -8.80
C MET A 63 1.02 -13.25 -9.22
N LYS A 64 -0.30 -12.98 -9.21
CA LYS A 64 -1.31 -13.92 -9.71
C LYS A 64 -1.16 -14.19 -11.21
N SER A 65 -0.94 -13.15 -12.01
CA SER A 65 -0.73 -13.29 -13.45
C SER A 65 0.54 -14.05 -13.82
N ALA A 66 1.58 -14.00 -12.99
CA ALA A 66 2.82 -14.75 -13.22
C ALA A 66 2.66 -16.27 -13.06
N GLY A 67 1.53 -16.75 -12.50
CA GLY A 67 1.22 -18.18 -12.44
C GLY A 67 2.16 -18.98 -11.54
N PHE A 68 2.81 -18.34 -10.56
CA PHE A 68 3.69 -19.05 -9.63
C PHE A 68 2.89 -20.06 -8.80
N PRO A 69 3.31 -21.34 -8.73
CA PRO A 69 2.59 -22.37 -7.99
C PRO A 69 2.61 -22.14 -6.48
N VAL A 70 3.63 -21.45 -5.97
CA VAL A 70 3.78 -21.06 -4.56
C VAL A 70 4.39 -19.67 -4.51
N LYS A 71 3.86 -18.80 -3.63
CA LYS A 71 4.55 -17.56 -3.23
C LYS A 71 5.63 -17.97 -2.24
N LYS A 72 6.90 -17.95 -2.68
CA LYS A 72 8.05 -18.05 -1.78
C LYS A 72 8.72 -16.70 -1.69
N MET A 73 8.85 -16.18 -0.48
CA MET A 73 9.62 -14.98 -0.21
C MET A 73 11.00 -15.33 0.32
N LEU A 74 11.91 -14.35 0.30
CA LEU A 74 13.29 -14.54 0.70
C LEU A 74 13.42 -14.92 2.18
N GLU A 75 12.49 -14.44 3.02
CA GLU A 75 12.42 -14.74 4.46
C GLU A 75 12.09 -16.21 4.74
N GLU A 76 11.46 -16.89 3.78
CA GLU A 76 11.11 -18.31 3.87
C GLU A 76 12.22 -19.23 3.35
N PHE A 77 13.33 -18.67 2.87
CA PHE A 77 14.47 -19.47 2.39
C PHE A 77 15.28 -20.01 3.57
N ASP A 78 15.43 -21.33 3.63
CA ASP A 78 16.27 -22.00 4.61
C ASP A 78 17.75 -21.92 4.21
N PHE A 79 18.47 -20.95 4.77
CA PHE A 79 19.91 -20.77 4.56
C PHE A 79 20.75 -21.82 5.29
N GLU A 80 20.22 -22.53 6.29
CA GLU A 80 20.93 -23.62 6.96
C GLU A 80 20.96 -24.87 6.07
N PHE A 81 19.90 -25.11 5.28
CA PHE A 81 19.87 -26.17 4.28
C PHE A 81 20.92 -25.99 3.17
N GLN A 82 21.23 -24.74 2.79
CA GLN A 82 22.21 -24.43 1.76
C GLN A 82 23.30 -23.47 2.29
N SER A 83 24.23 -24.04 3.05
CA SER A 83 25.34 -23.33 3.70
C SER A 83 26.38 -22.72 2.74
N SER A 84 26.36 -23.05 1.44
CA SER A 84 27.22 -22.39 0.45
C SER A 84 26.79 -20.96 0.11
N ILE A 85 25.55 -20.58 0.44
CA ILE A 85 25.01 -19.25 0.15
C ILE A 85 25.25 -18.33 1.35
N ASN A 86 25.96 -17.22 1.13
CA ASN A 86 26.18 -16.23 2.16
C ASN A 86 24.92 -15.36 2.36
N LYS A 87 24.18 -15.63 3.44
CA LYS A 87 22.97 -14.87 3.81
C LYS A 87 23.17 -13.36 3.84
N LYS A 88 24.29 -12.86 4.36
CA LYS A 88 24.56 -11.40 4.45
C LYS A 88 24.64 -10.75 3.08
N VAL A 89 25.23 -11.44 2.10
CA VAL A 89 25.33 -10.92 0.72
C VAL A 89 23.94 -10.87 0.09
N ILE A 90 23.12 -11.90 0.31
CA ILE A 90 21.75 -11.95 -0.19
C ILE A 90 20.88 -10.87 0.45
N GLU A 91 21.00 -10.64 1.76
CA GLU A 91 20.32 -9.54 2.46
C GLU A 91 20.74 -8.16 1.93
N ASP A 92 22.03 -7.93 1.69
CA ASP A 92 22.52 -6.67 1.12
C ASP A 92 21.98 -6.43 -0.30
N LEU A 93 21.99 -7.46 -1.16
CA LEU A 93 21.38 -7.40 -2.49
C LEU A 93 19.87 -7.16 -2.43
N ALA A 94 19.17 -7.73 -1.46
CA ALA A 94 17.73 -7.53 -1.27
C ALA A 94 17.37 -6.07 -0.95
N THR A 95 18.31 -5.28 -0.40
CA THR A 95 18.10 -3.83 -0.19
C THR A 95 18.09 -3.02 -1.48
N LEU A 96 18.52 -3.59 -2.61
CA LEU A 96 18.66 -2.93 -3.91
C LEU A 96 19.55 -1.66 -3.88
N ARG A 97 20.41 -1.49 -2.86
CA ARG A 97 21.32 -0.33 -2.75
C ARG A 97 22.20 -0.13 -3.98
N PHE A 98 22.58 -1.21 -4.64
CA PHE A 98 23.38 -1.15 -5.87
C PHE A 98 22.67 -0.41 -7.01
N VAL A 99 21.32 -0.37 -7.04
CA VAL A 99 20.54 0.34 -8.08
C VAL A 99 20.65 1.86 -7.92
N HIS A 100 20.80 2.36 -6.68
CA HIS A 100 20.95 3.79 -6.41
C HIS A 100 22.38 4.30 -6.61
N ASN A 101 23.37 3.41 -6.60
CA ASN A 101 24.79 3.74 -6.70
C ASN A 101 25.34 3.58 -8.13
N ALA A 102 24.47 3.34 -9.12
CA ALA A 102 24.83 3.12 -10.52
C ALA A 102 24.72 4.40 -11.38
#